data_AF-A0A7J2KB90-F1
#
_entry.id   AF-A0A7J2KB90-F1
#
_cell.length_a   1.000
_cell.length_b   1.000
_cell.length_c   1.000
_cell.angle_alpha   90.00
_cell.angle_beta   90.00
_cell.angle_gamma   90.00
#
_symmetry.space_group_name_H-M   'P 1'
#
loop_
_entity.id
_entity.type
_entity.pdbx_description
1 polymer ?
#
loop_
_entity_poly.entity_id
_entity_poly.type
_entity_poly.pdbx_seq_one_letter_code
_entity_poly.pdbx_strand_id
1 'polypeptide(L)'
;MPKWKPKQTYRAIILIQDGVGDRPVPELRNHTPLEIANKPNMDYIASEGITGLMDPIEPGVRPGTDTGHIALFGYDPYKYYPGRGPLEAAGIGVKLYPGDVAIRCNIATVEERNGKLIVIDRRAGRIRGEYVRELVKTLNEEIK
;
A
#
# COMPACT_ATOMS: atom_id res chain seq x y z
N MET A 1 -29.73 -8.20 -15.56
CA MET A 1 -29.73 -8.08 -14.09
C MET A 1 -30.75 -7.01 -13.69
N PRO A 2 -31.55 -7.21 -12.63
CA PRO A 2 -32.47 -6.17 -12.17
C PRO A 2 -31.67 -4.94 -11.73
N LYS A 3 -32.04 -3.75 -12.22
CA LYS A 3 -31.45 -2.49 -11.76
C LYS A 3 -31.94 -2.23 -10.34
N TRP A 4 -31.11 -2.55 -9.35
CA TRP A 4 -31.35 -2.13 -7.97
C TRP A 4 -31.48 -0.61 -7.93
N LYS A 5 -32.60 -0.12 -7.39
CA LYS A 5 -32.85 1.31 -7.14
C LYS A 5 -32.98 1.50 -5.64
N PRO A 6 -31.98 2.10 -4.95
CA PRO A 6 -32.10 2.37 -3.53
C PRO A 6 -33.24 3.35 -3.29
N LYS A 7 -34.09 3.04 -2.29
CA LYS A 7 -35.15 3.96 -1.82
C LYS A 7 -34.57 5.21 -1.16
N GLN A 8 -33.37 5.11 -0.59
CA GLN A 8 -32.65 6.18 0.06
C GLN A 8 -31.15 5.91 -0.02
N THR A 9 -30.36 6.96 -0.25
CA THR A 9 -28.89 6.87 -0.30
C THR A 9 -28.31 7.61 0.90
N TYR A 10 -27.39 6.97 1.60
CA TYR A 10 -26.60 7.60 2.65
C TYR A 10 -25.18 7.85 2.14
N ARG A 11 -24.52 8.85 2.72
CA ARG A 11 -23.09 9.06 2.53
C ARG A 11 -22.36 8.18 3.55
N ALA A 12 -21.35 7.47 3.08
CA ALA A 12 -20.49 6.65 3.92
C ALA A 12 -19.06 7.21 3.91
N ILE A 13 -18.39 7.10 5.05
CA ILE A 13 -16.96 7.37 5.19
C ILE A 13 -16.32 6.07 5.64
N ILE A 14 -15.29 5.62 4.91
CA ILE A 14 -14.46 4.49 5.30
C ILE A 14 -13.11 5.07 5.72
N LEU A 15 -12.76 4.87 6.99
CA LEU A 15 -11.47 5.29 7.55
C LEU A 15 -10.58 4.06 7.73
N ILE A 16 -9.46 4.01 7.02
CA ILE A 16 -8.47 2.93 7.12
C ILE A 16 -7.26 3.44 7.89
N GLN A 17 -6.96 2.83 9.03
CA GLN A 17 -5.73 3.06 9.78
C GLN A 17 -4.70 2.01 9.37
N ASP A 18 -3.76 2.39 8.50
CA ASP A 18 -2.75 1.46 7.98
C ASP A 18 -1.87 0.90 9.12
N GLY A 19 -1.75 -0.43 9.18
CA GLY A 19 -0.99 -1.11 10.22
C GLY A 19 -1.53 -0.98 11.64
N VAL A 20 -2.82 -0.69 11.84
CA VAL A 20 -3.39 -0.48 13.18
C VAL A 20 -3.39 -1.74 14.08
N GLY A 21 -3.48 -2.92 13.48
CA GLY A 21 -3.47 -4.18 14.21
C GLY A 21 -2.06 -4.54 14.69
N ASP A 22 -1.93 -4.94 15.95
CA ASP A 22 -0.65 -5.32 16.56
C ASP A 22 -0.83 -6.48 17.55
N ARG A 23 0.30 -6.97 18.07
CA ARG A 23 0.37 -7.97 19.13
C ARG A 23 0.64 -7.30 20.48
N PRO A 24 0.32 -7.99 21.59
CA PRO A 24 0.78 -7.60 22.92
C PRO A 24 2.29 -7.34 22.98
N VAL A 25 2.67 -6.18 23.53
CA VAL A 25 4.06 -5.75 23.68
C VAL A 25 4.45 -5.75 25.16
N PRO A 26 5.53 -6.46 25.58
CA PRO A 26 5.94 -6.55 26.99
C PRO A 26 6.17 -5.20 27.68
N GLU A 27 6.78 -4.25 26.97
CA GLU A 27 7.05 -2.88 27.43
C GLU A 27 5.77 -2.09 27.68
N LEU A 28 4.66 -2.49 27.05
CA LEU A 28 3.33 -1.91 27.22
C LEU A 28 2.49 -2.72 28.21
N ARG A 29 3.12 -3.45 29.13
CA ARG A 29 2.46 -4.34 30.10
C ARG A 29 1.61 -5.42 29.42
N ASN A 30 2.09 -5.94 28.28
CA ASN A 30 1.40 -6.92 27.44
C ASN A 30 0.08 -6.40 26.81
N HIS A 31 -0.04 -5.09 26.59
CA HIS A 31 -1.08 -4.50 25.75
C HIS A 31 -0.57 -4.24 24.33
N THR A 32 -1.49 -4.07 23.38
CA THR A 32 -1.19 -3.52 22.05
C THR A 32 -1.03 -1.99 22.11
N PRO A 33 -0.35 -1.36 21.14
CA PRO A 33 -0.28 0.10 21.04
C PRO A 33 -1.67 0.77 20.95
N LEU A 34 -2.62 0.12 20.28
CA LEU A 34 -3.99 0.65 20.14
C LEU A 34 -4.72 0.66 21.49
N GLU A 35 -4.54 -0.37 22.32
CA GLU A 35 -5.19 -0.46 23.64
C GLU A 35 -4.75 0.65 24.59
N ILE A 36 -3.45 0.96 24.62
CA ILE A 36 -2.90 1.98 25.53
C ILE A 36 -3.03 3.42 25.02
N ALA A 37 -3.33 3.60 23.73
CA ALA A 37 -3.44 4.92 23.14
C ALA A 37 -4.62 5.69 23.75
N ASN A 38 -4.42 6.99 23.99
CA ASN A 38 -5.51 7.89 24.35
C ASN A 38 -6.31 8.25 23.10
N LYS A 39 -7.48 7.61 22.90
CA LYS A 39 -8.29 7.70 21.66
C LYS A 39 -9.79 7.92 21.95
N PRO A 40 -10.17 9.02 22.62
CA PRO A 40 -11.54 9.24 23.09
C PRO A 40 -12.58 9.24 21.96
N ASN A 41 -12.22 9.73 20.76
CA ASN A 41 -13.14 9.76 19.62
C ASN A 41 -13.39 8.36 19.04
N MET A 42 -12.36 7.50 18.97
CA MET A 42 -12.54 6.13 18.51
C MET A 42 -13.30 5.30 19.53
N ASP A 43 -13.01 5.50 20.82
CA ASP A 43 -13.72 4.83 21.91
C ASP A 43 -15.20 5.22 21.93
N TYR A 44 -15.52 6.50 21.69
CA TYR A 44 -16.90 6.97 21.53
C TYR A 44 -17.60 6.35 20.31
N ILE A 45 -16.94 6.29 19.15
CA ILE A 45 -17.52 5.65 17.95
C ILE A 45 -17.75 4.14 18.20
N ALA A 46 -16.84 3.48 18.92
CA ALA A 46 -16.98 2.08 19.28
C ALA A 46 -18.12 1.83 20.28
N SER A 47 -18.36 2.74 21.24
CA SER A 47 -19.43 2.61 22.24
C SER A 47 -20.83 2.85 21.67
N GLU A 48 -20.95 3.77 20.70
CA GLU A 48 -22.22 4.11 20.04
C GLU A 48 -22.49 3.27 18.78
N GLY A 49 -21.52 2.47 18.35
CA GLY A 49 -21.53 1.75 17.08
C GLY A 49 -21.59 0.23 17.22
N ILE A 50 -21.10 -0.45 16.18
CA ILE A 50 -20.90 -1.90 16.15
C ILE A 50 -19.42 -2.18 15.92
N THR A 51 -18.87 -3.13 16.67
CA THR A 51 -17.47 -3.55 16.58
C THR A 51 -17.37 -5.01 16.12
N GLY A 52 -16.22 -5.36 15.56
CA GLY A 52 -15.96 -6.71 15.06
C GLY A 52 -14.50 -6.87 14.62
N LEU A 53 -14.15 -8.11 14.29
CA LEU A 53 -12.86 -8.45 13.69
C LEU A 53 -13.04 -8.65 12.19
N MET A 54 -12.03 -8.27 11.41
CA MET A 54 -12.00 -8.42 9.97
C MET A 54 -10.66 -9.00 9.56
N ASP A 55 -10.68 -10.15 8.88
CA ASP A 55 -9.56 -10.65 8.09
C ASP A 55 -9.66 -10.02 6.69
N PRO A 56 -8.73 -9.16 6.26
CA PRO A 56 -8.86 -8.48 4.97
C PRO A 56 -8.87 -9.44 3.77
N ILE A 57 -8.23 -10.61 3.90
CA ILE A 57 -8.17 -11.62 2.84
C ILE A 57 -8.74 -12.94 3.37
N GLU A 58 -8.03 -13.59 4.30
CA GLU A 58 -8.45 -14.82 4.96
C GLU A 58 -7.70 -14.97 6.30
N PRO A 59 -8.22 -15.79 7.24
CA PRO A 59 -7.56 -16.04 8.51
C PRO A 59 -6.10 -16.50 8.33
N GLY A 60 -5.16 -15.77 8.92
CA GLY A 60 -3.74 -16.10 8.88
C GLY A 60 -3.00 -15.63 7.62
N VAL A 61 -3.67 -15.03 6.62
CA VAL A 61 -2.99 -14.41 5.49
C VAL A 61 -2.66 -12.96 5.77
N ARG A 62 -1.38 -12.62 5.62
CA ARG A 62 -0.88 -11.25 5.75
C ARG A 62 -1.17 -10.47 4.46
N PRO A 63 -2.04 -9.44 4.50
CA PRO A 63 -2.26 -8.59 3.33
C PRO A 63 -1.05 -7.67 3.11
N GLY A 64 -0.68 -7.47 1.84
CA GLY A 64 0.06 -6.28 1.45
C GLY A 64 -0.88 -5.08 1.39
N THR A 65 -0.36 -3.85 1.45
CA THR A 65 -1.19 -2.64 1.30
C THR A 65 -2.00 -2.68 0.00
N ASP A 66 -1.41 -3.16 -1.09
CA ASP A 66 -2.06 -3.34 -2.38
C ASP A 66 -3.28 -4.27 -2.33
N THR A 67 -3.04 -5.53 -1.99
CA THR A 67 -4.03 -6.62 -1.93
C THR A 67 -5.09 -6.38 -0.85
N GLY A 68 -4.70 -5.81 0.29
CA GLY A 68 -5.61 -5.43 1.36
C GLY A 68 -6.61 -4.36 0.93
N HIS A 69 -6.17 -3.33 0.20
CA HIS A 69 -7.09 -2.31 -0.32
C HIS A 69 -8.04 -2.87 -1.37
N ILE A 70 -7.56 -3.72 -2.27
CA ILE A 70 -8.41 -4.40 -3.27
C ILE A 70 -9.54 -5.17 -2.58
N ALA A 71 -9.21 -5.93 -1.53
CA ALA A 71 -10.19 -6.68 -0.77
C ALA A 71 -11.16 -5.78 0.01
N LEU A 72 -10.68 -4.70 0.63
CA LEU A 72 -11.52 -3.72 1.33
C LEU A 72 -12.54 -3.03 0.40
N PHE A 73 -12.20 -2.84 -0.87
CA PHE A 73 -13.11 -2.31 -1.89
C PHE A 73 -14.04 -3.36 -2.50
N GLY A 74 -14.03 -4.60 -1.99
CA GLY A 74 -14.96 -5.67 -2.38
C GLY A 74 -14.51 -6.50 -3.58
N TYR A 75 -13.24 -6.42 -3.98
CA TYR A 75 -12.69 -7.25 -5.05
C TYR A 75 -11.92 -8.44 -4.48
N ASP A 76 -12.06 -9.60 -5.11
CA ASP A 76 -11.23 -10.77 -4.80
C ASP A 76 -9.75 -10.50 -5.21
N PRO A 77 -8.81 -10.41 -4.25
CA PRO A 77 -7.42 -10.12 -4.55
C PRO A 77 -6.73 -11.25 -5.33
N TYR A 78 -7.19 -12.51 -5.22
CA TYR A 78 -6.60 -13.62 -5.97
C TYR A 78 -6.95 -13.57 -7.46
N LYS A 79 -8.05 -12.89 -7.80
CA LYS A 79 -8.53 -12.76 -9.18
C LYS A 79 -8.16 -11.44 -9.83
N TYR A 80 -8.22 -10.34 -9.08
CA TYR A 80 -8.17 -8.99 -9.65
C TYR A 80 -6.87 -8.24 -9.35
N TYR A 81 -5.96 -8.77 -8.54
CA TYR A 81 -4.69 -8.10 -8.27
C TYR A 81 -3.76 -8.13 -9.49
N PRO A 82 -3.44 -6.98 -10.10
CA PRO A 82 -2.61 -6.92 -11.31
C PRO A 82 -1.11 -7.01 -10.99
N GLY A 83 -0.73 -7.08 -9.71
CA GLY A 83 0.64 -6.92 -9.24
C GLY A 83 0.95 -5.48 -8.82
N ARG A 84 2.06 -5.31 -8.09
CA ARG A 84 2.44 -4.03 -7.49
C ARG A 84 2.86 -2.99 -8.53
N GLY A 85 3.58 -3.42 -9.57
CA GLY A 85 4.05 -2.54 -10.63
C GLY A 85 2.91 -1.77 -11.30
N PRO A 86 1.85 -2.44 -11.77
CA PRO A 86 0.71 -1.76 -12.37
C PRO A 86 0.00 -0.78 -11.45
N LEU A 87 -0.13 -1.09 -10.16
CA LEU A 87 -0.74 -0.17 -9.19
C LEU A 87 0.12 1.08 -8.96
N GLU A 88 1.43 0.93 -8.82
CA GLU A 88 2.35 2.07 -8.63
C GLU A 88 2.39 2.95 -9.89
N ALA A 89 2.38 2.33 -11.08
CA ALA A 89 2.30 3.02 -12.36
C ALA A 89 1.00 3.84 -12.49
N ALA A 90 -0.15 3.23 -12.14
CA ALA A 90 -1.43 3.95 -12.10
C ALA A 90 -1.40 5.10 -11.10
N GLY A 91 -0.74 4.94 -9.94
CA GLY A 91 -0.59 5.98 -8.93
C GLY A 91 0.17 7.22 -9.40
N ILE A 92 1.06 7.08 -10.38
CA ILE A 92 1.78 8.20 -11.03
C ILE A 92 1.16 8.63 -12.37
N GLY A 93 -0.01 8.09 -12.73
CA GLY A 93 -0.73 8.44 -13.96
C GLY A 93 -0.21 7.79 -15.23
N VAL A 94 0.64 6.76 -15.15
CA VAL A 94 1.08 5.98 -16.30
C VAL A 94 -0.05 5.03 -16.71
N LYS A 95 -0.44 5.09 -17.99
CA LYS A 95 -1.42 4.18 -18.58
C LYS A 95 -0.71 2.90 -19.01
N LEU A 96 -1.26 1.77 -18.61
CA LEU A 96 -0.81 0.43 -19.01
C LEU A 96 -1.89 -0.25 -19.84
N TYR A 97 -1.46 -1.07 -20.79
CA TYR A 97 -2.30 -1.89 -21.66
C TYR A 97 -2.08 -3.38 -21.37
N PRO A 98 -3.03 -4.26 -21.77
CA PRO A 98 -2.84 -5.70 -21.65
C PRO A 98 -1.55 -6.16 -22.33
N GLY A 99 -0.67 -6.82 -21.57
CA GLY A 99 0.65 -7.28 -22.04
C GLY A 99 1.81 -6.41 -21.54
N ASP A 100 1.55 -5.20 -21.06
CA ASP A 100 2.59 -4.35 -20.48
C ASP A 100 3.10 -4.92 -19.15
N VAL A 101 4.41 -4.80 -18.93
CA VAL A 101 5.07 -5.18 -17.67
C VAL A 101 5.53 -3.91 -16.97
N ALA A 102 4.95 -3.63 -15.81
CA ALA A 102 5.38 -2.54 -14.95
C ALA A 102 6.24 -3.07 -13.80
N ILE A 103 7.39 -2.43 -13.58
CA ILE A 103 8.35 -2.81 -12.53
C ILE A 103 8.59 -1.60 -11.64
N ARG A 104 8.52 -1.81 -10.33
CA ARG A 104 8.90 -0.79 -9.36
C ARG A 104 10.42 -0.75 -9.24
N CYS A 105 11.02 0.36 -9.62
CA CYS A 105 12.46 0.59 -9.54
C CYS A 105 12.81 1.62 -8.45
N ASN A 106 14.03 1.52 -7.92
CA ASN A 106 14.63 2.56 -7.08
C ASN A 106 15.95 2.98 -7.75
N ILE A 107 16.32 4.25 -7.60
CA ILE A 107 17.68 4.70 -7.89
C ILE A 107 18.57 4.32 -6.71
N ALA A 108 19.69 3.67 -7.00
CA ALA A 108 20.64 3.16 -6.01
C ALA A 108 22.05 3.66 -6.31
N THR A 109 22.85 3.86 -5.26
CA THR A 109 24.29 4.12 -5.41
C THR A 109 25.02 2.79 -5.47
N VAL A 110 25.88 2.66 -6.47
CA VAL A 110 26.71 1.48 -6.69
C VAL A 110 28.19 1.85 -6.64
N GLU A 111 29.01 0.90 -6.23
CA GLU A 111 30.47 0.98 -6.24
C GLU A 111 31.02 -0.19 -7.05
N GLU A 112 31.97 0.06 -7.94
CA GLU A 112 32.62 -1.01 -8.69
C GLU A 112 33.73 -1.65 -7.86
N ARG A 113 33.65 -2.97 -7.66
CA ARG A 113 34.67 -3.76 -6.98
C ARG A 113 34.93 -5.03 -7.78
N ASN A 114 36.17 -5.21 -8.23
CA ASN A 114 36.60 -6.37 -9.02
C ASN A 114 35.72 -6.62 -10.26
N GLY A 115 35.39 -5.56 -11.01
CA GLY A 115 34.55 -5.63 -12.21
C GLY A 115 33.06 -5.92 -11.94
N LYS A 116 32.61 -5.77 -10.69
CA LYS A 116 31.20 -5.96 -10.29
C LYS A 116 30.65 -4.70 -9.66
N LEU A 117 29.41 -4.35 -10.01
CA LEU A 117 28.67 -3.28 -9.35
C LEU A 117 28.07 -3.80 -8.04
N ILE A 118 28.48 -3.19 -6.93
CA ILE A 118 27.99 -3.50 -5.58
C ILE A 118 27.08 -2.36 -5.13
N VAL A 119 25.82 -2.66 -4.81
CA VAL A 119 24.89 -1.67 -4.27
C VAL A 119 25.30 -1.29 -2.86
N ILE A 120 25.76 -0.06 -2.66
CA ILE A 120 26.15 0.48 -1.34
C ILE A 120 25.01 1.27 -0.68
N ASP A 121 24.07 1.80 -1.47
CA ASP A 121 22.84 2.42 -0.97
C ASP A 121 21.68 2.14 -1.93
N ARG A 122 20.68 1.39 -1.45
CA ARG A 122 19.47 1.01 -2.23
C ARG A 122 18.55 2.18 -2.57
N ARG A 123 18.81 3.39 -2.04
CA ARG A 123 17.98 4.58 -2.24
C ARG A 123 18.76 5.82 -2.65
N ALA A 124 20.07 5.70 -2.86
CA ALA A 124 20.95 6.80 -3.24
C ALA A 124 20.74 8.06 -2.39
N GLY A 125 20.78 7.94 -1.06
CA GLY A 125 20.56 9.06 -0.14
C GLY A 125 19.14 9.64 -0.16
N ARG A 126 18.17 8.96 -0.80
CA ARG A 126 16.82 9.47 -1.08
C ARG A 126 16.84 10.79 -1.87
N ILE A 127 17.67 10.87 -2.91
CA ILE A 127 17.66 12.00 -3.87
C ILE A 127 16.23 12.31 -4.38
N ARG A 128 15.97 13.60 -4.62
CA ARG A 128 14.68 14.14 -5.05
C ARG A 128 14.89 15.35 -5.95
N GLY A 129 13.80 15.82 -6.56
CA GLY A 129 13.79 17.07 -7.31
C GLY A 129 14.24 16.92 -8.76
N GLU A 130 14.81 17.98 -9.30
CA GLU A 130 15.13 18.11 -10.73
C GLU A 130 16.18 17.10 -11.19
N TYR A 131 17.20 16.85 -10.39
CA TYR A 131 18.26 15.89 -10.69
C TYR A 131 17.71 14.48 -10.99
N VAL A 132 16.74 14.02 -10.20
CA VAL A 132 16.09 12.71 -10.43
C VAL A 132 15.31 12.69 -11.73
N ARG A 133 14.67 13.81 -12.11
CA ARG A 133 13.92 13.90 -13.37
C ARG A 133 14.84 13.82 -14.58
N GLU A 134 15.99 14.48 -14.50
CA GLU A 134 17.00 14.40 -15.57
C GLU A 134 17.54 12.98 -15.72
N LEU A 135 17.89 12.30 -14.62
CA LEU A 135 18.31 10.90 -14.65
C LEU A 135 17.28 9.98 -15.29
N VAL A 136 16.00 10.10 -14.89
CA VAL A 136 14.91 9.30 -15.44
C VAL A 136 14.69 9.61 -16.93
N LYS A 137 14.84 10.88 -17.34
CA LYS A 137 14.76 11.28 -18.74
C LYS A 137 15.87 10.63 -19.58
N THR A 138 17.12 10.72 -19.14
CA THR A 138 18.25 10.07 -19.82
C THR A 138 18.05 8.56 -19.92
N LEU A 139 17.59 7.92 -18.84
CA LEU A 139 17.28 6.49 -18.83
C LEU A 139 16.24 6.10 -19.90
N ASN A 140 15.18 6.90 -20.06
CA ASN A 140 14.14 6.66 -21.06
C ASN A 140 14.61 6.91 -22.50
N GLU A 141 15.65 7.73 -22.69
CA GLU A 141 16.24 7.99 -24.02
C GLU A 141 17.20 6.86 -24.44
N GLU A 142 17.95 6.30 -23.48
CA GLU A 142 18.96 5.26 -23.71
C GLU A 142 18.37 3.84 -23.73
N ILE A 143 17.33 3.57 -22.93
CA ILE A 143 16.64 2.28 -22.91
C ILE A 143 15.48 2.31 -23.92
N LYS A 144 15.66 1.60 -25.04
CA LYS A 144 14.62 1.37 -26.05
C LYS A 144 13.74 0.17 -25.72
#